data_AF-A0A9X1T810-F1
#
_entry.id   AF-A0A9X1T810-F1
#
_cell.length_a   1.000
_cell.length_b   1.000
_cell.length_c   1.000
_cell.angle_alpha   90.00
_cell.angle_beta   90.00
_cell.angle_gamma   90.00
#
_symmetry.space_group_name_H-M   'P 1'
#
loop_
_entity.id
_entity.type
_entity.pdbx_description
1 polymer ?
#
loop_
_entity_poly.entity_id
_entity_poly.type
_entity_poly.pdbx_seq_one_letter_code
_entity_poly.pdbx_strand_id
1 'polypeptide(L)'
;MKYLILPLLTLALLTSCGSEAKKDKVAELEAEVMTIHDEVMPQMDQIMTLKSQLSKKIQHMDSLQNEGISSNTIAEERIKAVDLNQRLNESDKLMMSWMHAYRGDSAKKLAPEGAVAYFEKEKEKILEVKQVTIKSIQEAQTFLE
;
A
#
# COMPACT_ATOMS: atom_id res chain seq x y z
N MET A 1 -44.97 53.43 -37.58
CA MET A 1 -44.15 52.37 -38.19
C MET A 1 -43.02 52.07 -37.21
N LYS A 2 -43.22 51.29 -36.13
CA LYS A 2 -43.51 49.85 -36.03
C LYS A 2 -42.33 48.99 -36.55
N TYR A 3 -41.63 48.37 -35.57
CA TYR A 3 -40.75 47.20 -35.64
C TYR A 3 -39.31 47.44 -36.15
N LEU A 4 -38.25 46.77 -35.66
CA LEU A 4 -38.19 45.56 -34.84
C LEU A 4 -36.85 45.49 -34.09
N ILE A 5 -36.93 44.93 -32.89
CA ILE A 5 -35.89 44.60 -31.91
C ILE A 5 -35.05 43.41 -32.40
N LEU A 6 -33.75 43.36 -32.10
CA LEU A 6 -33.11 42.36 -31.21
C LEU A 6 -31.59 42.21 -31.49
N PRO A 7 -30.71 42.35 -30.47
CA PRO A 7 -29.30 41.98 -30.57
C PRO A 7 -29.14 40.48 -30.34
N LEU A 8 -28.50 39.76 -31.26
CA LEU A 8 -28.20 38.34 -31.08
C LEU A 8 -26.98 38.20 -30.18
N LEU A 9 -27.24 38.20 -28.88
CA LEU A 9 -26.29 37.92 -27.81
C LEU A 9 -25.88 36.45 -27.87
N THR A 10 -24.57 36.26 -27.96
CA THR A 10 -23.80 35.04 -27.72
C THR A 10 -24.35 34.20 -26.57
N LEU A 11 -24.75 32.96 -26.85
CA LEU A 11 -24.95 31.92 -25.84
C LEU A 11 -24.09 30.70 -26.19
N ALA A 12 -22.83 30.76 -25.76
CA ALA A 12 -21.91 29.63 -25.73
C ALA A 12 -21.47 29.42 -24.28
N LEU A 13 -22.33 28.82 -23.46
CA LEU A 13 -22.02 28.47 -22.06
C LEU A 13 -22.75 27.19 -21.66
N LEU A 14 -22.35 26.03 -22.18
CA LEU A 14 -22.73 24.72 -21.60
C LEU A 14 -21.64 23.67 -21.84
N THR A 15 -20.45 23.86 -21.25
CA THR A 15 -19.43 22.80 -21.12
C THR A 15 -18.70 22.91 -19.76
N SER A 16 -19.41 22.86 -18.63
CA SER A 16 -18.79 22.87 -17.29
C SER A 16 -19.10 21.63 -16.43
N CYS A 17 -20.12 20.85 -16.78
CA CYS A 17 -20.61 19.71 -15.98
C CYS A 17 -19.64 18.50 -15.91
N GLY A 18 -18.62 18.42 -16.79
CA GLY A 18 -17.64 17.32 -16.76
C GLY A 18 -16.49 17.52 -15.76
N SER A 19 -16.31 18.74 -15.24
CA SER A 19 -15.17 19.08 -14.39
C SER A 19 -15.41 18.79 -12.90
N GLU A 20 -16.66 18.87 -12.45
CA GLU A 20 -17.04 18.54 -11.06
C GLU A 20 -17.04 17.03 -10.83
N ALA A 21 -17.69 16.25 -11.69
CA ALA A 21 -17.72 14.79 -11.58
C ALA A 21 -16.32 14.14 -11.54
N LYS A 22 -15.34 14.71 -12.27
CA LYS A 22 -13.96 14.20 -12.22
C LYS A 22 -13.23 14.58 -10.95
N LYS A 23 -13.51 15.75 -10.35
CA LYS A 23 -12.95 16.12 -9.04
C LYS A 23 -13.48 15.22 -7.94
N ASP A 24 -14.77 14.90 -7.98
CA ASP A 24 -15.38 13.95 -7.05
C ASP A 24 -14.73 12.56 -7.17
N LYS A 25 -14.45 12.10 -8.40
CA LYS A 25 -13.76 10.83 -8.62
C LYS A 25 -12.33 10.82 -8.06
N VAL A 26 -11.60 11.93 -8.20
CA VAL A 26 -10.25 12.06 -7.62
C VAL A 26 -10.30 11.94 -6.10
N ALA A 27 -11.25 12.61 -5.45
CA ALA A 27 -11.41 12.57 -3.99
C ALA A 27 -11.79 11.16 -3.50
N GLU A 28 -12.68 10.47 -4.21
CA GLU A 28 -13.05 9.07 -3.92
C GLU A 28 -11.82 8.15 -3.99
N LEU A 29 -11.04 8.23 -5.07
CA LEU A 29 -9.84 7.38 -5.24
C LEU A 29 -8.77 7.68 -4.19
N GLU A 30 -8.54 8.95 -3.85
CA GLU A 30 -7.63 9.31 -2.76
C GLU A 30 -8.09 8.73 -1.43
N ALA A 31 -9.39 8.81 -1.12
CA ALA A 31 -9.96 8.25 0.10
C ALA A 31 -9.82 6.72 0.15
N GLU A 32 -10.03 6.02 -0.96
CA GLU A 32 -9.82 4.57 -1.05
C GLU A 32 -8.36 4.19 -0.80
N VAL A 33 -7.41 4.91 -1.42
CA VAL A 33 -5.97 4.70 -1.22
C VAL A 33 -5.60 4.85 0.26
N MET A 34 -6.05 5.94 0.89
CA MET A 34 -5.75 6.22 2.29
C MET A 34 -6.45 5.25 3.24
N THR A 35 -7.66 4.79 2.90
CA THR A 35 -8.36 3.76 3.68
C THR A 35 -7.56 2.45 3.73
N ILE A 36 -6.99 2.03 2.59
CA ILE A 36 -6.17 0.81 2.54
C ILE A 36 -4.85 1.02 3.31
N HIS A 37 -4.23 2.20 3.17
CA HIS A 37 -3.06 2.56 3.96
C HIS A 37 -3.34 2.46 5.47
N ASP A 38 -4.43 3.05 5.95
CA ASP A 38 -4.79 3.09 7.37
C ASP A 38 -5.19 1.70 7.90
N GLU A 39 -5.69 0.81 7.04
CA GLU A 39 -5.95 -0.59 7.38
C GLU A 39 -4.65 -1.38 7.59
N VAL A 40 -3.62 -1.12 6.77
CA VAL A 40 -2.38 -1.90 6.74
C VAL A 40 -1.31 -1.32 7.68
N MET A 41 -1.27 0.00 7.88
CA MET A 41 -0.28 0.69 8.71
C MET A 41 -0.16 0.11 10.13
N PRO A 42 -1.24 -0.21 10.86
CA PRO A 42 -1.15 -0.82 12.19
C PRO A 42 -0.50 -2.21 12.18
N GLN A 43 -0.51 -2.91 11.04
CA GLN A 43 0.08 -4.24 10.91
C GLN A 43 1.62 -4.20 10.90
N MET A 44 2.24 -3.03 10.70
CA MET A 44 3.70 -2.90 10.75
C MET A 44 4.26 -3.21 12.15
N ASP A 45 3.52 -2.90 13.22
CA ASP A 45 3.90 -3.28 14.59
C ASP A 45 3.86 -4.81 14.79
N GLN A 46 2.89 -5.47 14.17
CA GLN A 46 2.79 -6.93 14.16
C GLN A 46 3.95 -7.55 13.39
N ILE A 47 4.34 -6.97 12.24
CA ILE A 47 5.54 -7.38 11.50
C ILE A 47 6.77 -7.33 12.41
N MET A 48 6.98 -6.23 13.13
CA MET A 48 8.14 -6.06 14.01
C MET A 48 8.15 -7.08 15.16
N THR A 49 6.98 -7.37 15.71
CA THR A 49 6.81 -8.41 16.73
C THR A 49 7.20 -9.79 16.20
N LEU A 50 6.69 -10.17 15.03
CA LEU A 50 6.98 -11.46 14.40
C LEU A 50 8.46 -11.59 14.01
N LYS A 51 9.07 -10.52 13.47
CA LYS A 51 10.52 -10.47 13.18
C LYS A 51 11.36 -10.74 14.43
N SER A 52 10.97 -10.15 15.56
CA SER A 52 11.65 -10.38 16.85
C SER A 52 11.54 -11.83 17.31
N GLN A 53 10.37 -12.45 17.18
CA GLN A 53 10.15 -13.85 17.54
C GLN A 53 10.97 -14.80 16.64
N LEU A 54 10.93 -14.59 15.32
CA LEU A 54 11.75 -15.37 14.38
C LEU A 54 13.24 -15.22 14.66
N SER A 55 13.71 -14.00 14.93
CA SER A 55 15.11 -13.73 15.26
C SER A 55 15.56 -14.49 16.51
N LYS A 56 14.73 -14.53 17.56
CA LYS A 56 15.00 -15.33 18.76
C LYS A 56 15.05 -16.84 18.45
N LYS A 57 14.13 -17.34 17.62
CA LYS A 57 14.14 -18.76 17.20
C LYS A 57 15.40 -19.09 16.42
N ILE A 58 15.82 -18.23 15.48
CA ILE A 58 17.06 -18.38 14.71
C ILE A 58 18.27 -18.41 15.64
N GLN A 59 18.38 -17.45 16.57
CA GLN A 59 19.47 -17.40 17.55
C GLN A 59 19.53 -18.64 18.43
N HIS A 60 18.38 -19.18 18.83
CA HIS A 60 18.32 -20.43 19.59
C HIS A 60 18.86 -21.61 18.77
N MET A 61 18.43 -21.75 17.51
CA MET A 61 18.93 -22.79 16.61
C MET A 61 20.44 -22.65 16.32
N ASP A 62 20.93 -21.42 16.17
CA ASP A 62 22.37 -21.14 16.04
C ASP A 62 23.15 -21.58 17.29
N SER A 63 22.60 -21.35 18.49
CA SER A 63 23.20 -21.80 19.76
C SER A 63 23.29 -23.33 19.82
N LEU A 64 22.21 -24.04 19.49
CA LEU A 64 22.19 -25.51 19.46
C LEU A 64 23.25 -26.04 18.50
N GLN A 65 23.35 -25.45 17.31
CA GLN A 65 24.36 -25.84 16.32
C GLN A 65 25.79 -25.65 16.85
N ASN A 66 26.06 -24.55 17.55
CA ASN A 66 27.38 -24.27 18.15
C ASN A 66 27.73 -25.24 19.29
N GLU A 67 26.73 -25.78 19.98
CA GLU A 67 26.89 -26.83 21.00
C GLU A 67 27.01 -28.25 20.40
N GLY A 68 27.01 -28.37 19.06
CA GLY A 68 27.07 -29.64 18.35
C GLY A 68 25.72 -30.36 18.27
N ILE A 69 24.63 -29.73 18.70
CA ILE A 69 23.26 -30.24 18.61
C ILE A 69 22.69 -29.80 17.25
N SER A 70 22.80 -30.67 16.26
CA SER A 70 22.35 -30.40 14.89
C SER A 70 21.60 -31.59 14.29
N SER A 71 20.60 -31.29 13.47
CA SER A 71 19.86 -32.26 12.66
C SER A 71 19.39 -31.59 11.38
N ASN A 72 19.04 -32.40 10.36
CA ASN A 72 18.46 -31.88 9.13
C ASN A 72 17.17 -31.08 9.41
N THR A 73 16.37 -31.54 10.38
CA THR A 73 15.16 -30.84 10.82
C THR A 73 15.46 -29.45 11.39
N ILE A 74 16.47 -29.32 12.25
CA ILE A 74 16.88 -28.01 12.80
C ILE A 74 17.37 -27.09 11.68
N ALA A 75 18.14 -27.62 10.71
CA ALA A 75 18.62 -26.84 9.58
C ALA A 75 17.47 -26.35 8.68
N GLU A 76 16.49 -27.20 8.38
CA GLU A 76 15.31 -26.85 7.59
C GLU A 76 14.45 -25.80 8.30
N GLU A 77 14.19 -25.96 9.60
CA GLU A 77 13.48 -24.97 10.41
C GLU A 77 14.18 -23.63 10.43
N ARG A 78 15.52 -23.62 10.52
CA ARG A 78 16.32 -22.40 10.48
C ARG A 78 16.22 -21.69 9.15
N ILE A 79 16.34 -22.42 8.04
CA ILE A 79 16.19 -21.86 6.69
C ILE A 79 14.80 -21.22 6.54
N LYS A 80 13.75 -21.92 6.98
CA LYS A 80 12.39 -21.41 6.93
C LYS A 80 12.21 -20.16 7.81
N ALA A 81 12.75 -20.14 9.02
CA ALA A 81 12.67 -18.98 9.90
C ALA A 81 13.36 -17.74 9.29
N VAL A 82 14.53 -17.93 8.65
CA VAL A 82 15.26 -16.86 7.96
C VAL A 82 14.46 -16.32 6.77
N ASP A 83 13.89 -17.19 5.93
CA ASP A 83 13.06 -16.82 4.79
C ASP A 83 11.84 -16.00 5.23
N LEU A 84 11.10 -16.47 6.25
CA LEU A 84 9.95 -15.76 6.79
C LEU A 84 10.32 -14.39 7.38
N ASN A 85 11.45 -14.30 8.06
CA ASN A 85 11.93 -13.03 8.63
C ASN A 85 12.30 -12.03 7.51
N GLN A 86 12.85 -12.52 6.41
CA GLN A 86 13.15 -11.71 5.23
C GLN A 86 11.87 -11.22 4.52
N ARG A 87 10.85 -12.07 4.35
CA ARG A 87 9.55 -11.68 3.77
C ARG A 87 8.86 -10.58 4.58
N LEU A 88 8.85 -10.72 5.90
CA LEU A 88 8.35 -9.69 6.81
C LEU A 88 9.12 -8.36 6.66
N ASN A 89 10.44 -8.43 6.50
CA ASN A 89 11.28 -7.26 6.27
C ASN A 89 11.02 -6.59 4.90
N GLU A 90 10.75 -7.37 3.86
CA GLU A 90 10.37 -6.86 2.54
C GLU A 90 9.01 -6.18 2.58
N SER A 91 8.04 -6.75 3.30
CA SER A 91 6.72 -6.15 3.50
C SER A 91 6.80 -4.77 4.19
N ASP A 92 7.56 -4.66 5.28
CA ASP A 92 7.81 -3.39 5.98
C ASP A 92 8.44 -2.35 5.04
N LYS A 93 9.48 -2.74 4.30
CA LYS A 93 10.13 -1.87 3.31
C LYS A 93 9.18 -1.42 2.20
N LEU A 94 8.25 -2.26 1.77
CA LEU A 94 7.31 -1.94 0.71
C LEU A 94 6.37 -0.82 1.15
N MET A 95 5.81 -0.92 2.37
CA MET A 95 4.99 0.16 2.95
C MET A 95 5.78 1.46 3.12
N MET A 96 7.00 1.38 3.67
CA MET A 96 7.85 2.57 3.86
C MET A 96 8.24 3.22 2.53
N SER A 97 8.54 2.41 1.51
CA SER A 97 8.87 2.90 0.17
C SER A 97 7.67 3.55 -0.49
N TRP A 98 6.47 2.97 -0.32
CA TRP A 98 5.23 3.56 -0.80
C TRP A 98 4.97 4.92 -0.15
N MET A 99 5.03 5.02 1.18
CA MET A 99 4.84 6.29 1.89
C MET A 99 5.87 7.34 1.47
N HIS A 100 7.13 6.92 1.27
CA HIS A 100 8.18 7.83 0.81
C HIS A 100 7.96 8.32 -0.63
N ALA A 101 7.36 7.50 -1.50
CA ALA A 101 7.11 7.81 -2.90
C ALA A 101 5.77 8.53 -3.13
N TYR A 102 4.82 8.43 -2.19
CA TYR A 102 3.48 9.00 -2.33
C TYR A 102 3.50 10.53 -2.39
N ARG A 103 2.80 11.10 -3.38
CA ARG A 103 2.70 12.54 -3.68
C ARG A 103 1.25 12.99 -3.90
N GLY A 104 0.34 12.61 -3.00
CA GLY A 104 -1.10 12.95 -3.10
C GLY A 104 -1.39 14.45 -3.27
N ASP A 105 -0.71 15.32 -2.52
CA ASP A 105 -0.90 16.77 -2.62
C ASP A 105 -0.44 17.37 -3.96
N SER A 106 0.60 16.79 -4.56
CA SER A 106 1.03 17.18 -5.91
C SER A 106 0.09 16.63 -6.97
N ALA A 107 -0.41 15.41 -6.78
CA ALA A 107 -1.34 14.76 -7.71
C ALA A 107 -2.68 15.51 -7.81
N LYS A 108 -3.20 16.02 -6.69
CA LYS A 108 -4.42 16.85 -6.66
C LYS A 108 -4.33 18.15 -7.49
N LYS A 109 -3.11 18.61 -7.82
CA LYS A 109 -2.89 19.81 -8.63
C LYS A 109 -2.83 19.52 -10.14
N LEU A 110 -2.85 18.25 -10.53
CA LEU A 110 -2.88 17.85 -11.93
C LEU A 110 -4.25 18.13 -12.55
N ALA A 111 -4.32 18.12 -13.89
CA ALA A 111 -5.60 18.04 -14.59
C ALA A 111 -6.37 16.78 -14.13
N PRO A 112 -7.71 16.79 -14.09
CA PRO A 112 -8.48 15.72 -13.47
C PRO A 112 -8.14 14.31 -13.99
N GLU A 113 -7.89 14.15 -15.28
CA GLU A 113 -7.50 12.87 -15.88
C GLU A 113 -6.14 12.37 -15.36
N GLY A 114 -5.19 13.29 -15.19
CA GLY A 114 -3.87 12.97 -14.64
C GLY A 114 -3.93 12.63 -13.14
N ALA A 115 -4.79 13.31 -12.39
CA ALA A 115 -5.02 13.01 -10.98
C ALA A 115 -5.69 11.62 -10.81
N VAL A 116 -6.73 11.31 -11.60
CA VAL A 116 -7.37 9.98 -11.60
C VAL A 116 -6.34 8.89 -11.89
N ALA A 117 -5.57 9.02 -12.98
CA ALA A 117 -4.57 8.03 -13.35
C ALA A 117 -3.45 7.86 -12.31
N TYR A 118 -3.13 8.92 -11.55
CA TYR A 118 -2.19 8.82 -10.44
C TYR A 118 -2.78 7.99 -9.29
N PHE A 119 -3.99 8.32 -8.82
CA PHE A 119 -4.57 7.63 -7.68
C PHE A 119 -4.99 6.19 -7.99
N GLU A 120 -5.35 5.86 -9.23
CA GLU A 120 -5.55 4.47 -9.65
C GLU A 120 -4.25 3.65 -9.50
N LYS A 121 -3.10 4.20 -9.91
CA LYS A 121 -1.80 3.54 -9.74
C LYS A 121 -1.40 3.42 -8.27
N GLU A 122 -1.65 4.44 -7.46
CA GLU A 122 -1.39 4.35 -6.03
C GLU A 122 -2.30 3.33 -5.34
N LYS A 123 -3.54 3.17 -5.81
CA LYS A 123 -4.46 2.13 -5.35
C LYS A 123 -3.93 0.73 -5.65
N GLU A 124 -3.41 0.49 -6.86
CA GLU A 124 -2.78 -0.78 -7.20
C GLU A 124 -1.58 -1.09 -6.29
N LYS A 125 -0.69 -0.11 -6.08
CA LYS A 125 0.48 -0.28 -5.21
C LYS A 125 0.11 -0.57 -3.75
N ILE A 126 -0.85 0.16 -3.18
CA ILE A 126 -1.23 -0.04 -1.78
C ILE A 126 -1.99 -1.36 -1.58
N LEU A 127 -2.70 -1.85 -2.61
CA LEU A 127 -3.26 -3.20 -2.62
C LEU A 127 -2.19 -4.29 -2.63
N GLU A 128 -1.11 -4.10 -3.39
CA GLU A 128 0.06 -5.00 -3.35
C GLU A 128 0.70 -5.00 -1.95
N VAL A 129 0.91 -3.82 -1.35
CA VAL A 129 1.42 -3.69 0.02
C VAL A 129 0.53 -4.48 0.99
N LYS A 130 -0.80 -4.33 0.89
CA LYS A 130 -1.77 -5.07 1.71
C LYS A 130 -1.62 -6.58 1.53
N GLN A 131 -1.59 -7.06 0.30
CA GLN A 131 -1.49 -8.50 0.02
C GLN A 131 -0.20 -9.10 0.57
N VAL A 132 0.94 -8.45 0.34
CA VAL A 132 2.25 -8.89 0.84
C VAL A 132 2.28 -8.90 2.36
N THR A 133 1.71 -7.88 2.99
CA THR A 133 1.63 -7.76 4.45
C THR A 133 0.82 -8.89 5.08
N ILE A 134 -0.41 -9.08 4.64
CA ILE A 134 -1.30 -10.12 5.18
C ILE A 134 -0.66 -11.50 5.00
N LYS A 135 -0.13 -11.78 3.81
CA LYS A 135 0.51 -13.06 3.51
C LYS A 135 1.73 -13.31 4.41
N SER A 136 2.63 -12.33 4.53
CA SER A 136 3.86 -12.48 5.31
C SER A 136 3.56 -12.67 6.80
N ILE A 137 2.56 -11.96 7.33
CA ILE A 137 2.08 -12.13 8.70
C ILE A 137 1.52 -13.53 8.92
N GLN A 138 0.62 -13.99 8.03
CA GLN A 138 0.00 -15.30 8.15
C GLN A 138 1.03 -16.43 8.09
N GLU A 139 1.97 -16.38 7.15
CA GLU A 139 3.02 -17.40 7.00
C GLU A 139 3.94 -17.46 8.23
N ALA A 140 4.28 -16.30 8.82
CA ALA A 140 5.08 -16.23 10.03
C ALA A 140 4.33 -16.73 11.27
N GLN A 141 3.05 -16.37 11.42
CA GLN A 141 2.21 -16.85 12.52
C GLN A 141 2.05 -18.37 12.48
N THR A 142 1.69 -18.94 11.33
CA THR A 142 1.56 -20.40 11.17
C THR A 142 2.87 -21.15 11.45
N PHE A 143 4.02 -20.52 11.27
CA PHE A 143 5.31 -21.13 11.60
C PHE A 143 5.69 -21.02 13.09
N LEU A 144 5.13 -20.03 13.80
CA LEU A 144 5.45 -19.76 15.21
C LEU A 144 4.42 -20.35 16.19
N GLU A 145 3.26 -20.79 15.69
CA GLU A 145 2.28 -21.64 16.39
C GLU A 145 2.83 -23.04 16.71
#